data_AF-A0A1E3GLS8-F1
#
_entry.id   AF-A0A1E3GLS8-F1
#
_cell.length_a   1.000
_cell.length_b   1.000
_cell.length_c   1.000
_cell.angle_alpha   90.00
_cell.angle_beta   90.00
_cell.angle_gamma   90.00
#
_symmetry.space_group_name_H-M   'P 1'
#
loop_
_entity.id
_entity.type
_entity.pdbx_description
1 polymer ?
#
loop_
_entity_poly.entity_id
_entity_poly.type
_entity_poly.pdbx_seq_one_letter_code
_entity_poly.pdbx_strand_id
1 'polypeptide(L)'
;MNDFFLATNRSIKVNDIEVRQIQMKDFDTWTMHAEVLKNFIKDQSHSDEILTGLFKAHGVQIISTMACVTDLNNESLVELAADEQGFKDLLKAVLLVNQTYFKYEKPKRGIKKKDDSTWFDSFQFLISMGHQHSEIMEMTYGAFQNYVKAANKLYKQGIFNNAVAARVAQSDKKGFESFKKEMVSD
;
A
#
# COMPACT_ATOMS: atom_id res chain seq x y z
N MET A 1 3.86 10.86 4.67
CA MET A 1 5.23 10.35 4.40
C MET A 1 5.57 10.48 2.93
N ASN A 2 6.86 10.67 2.60
CA ASN A 2 7.35 10.79 1.22
C ASN A 2 7.73 9.42 0.61
N ASP A 3 8.03 9.38 -0.69
CA ASP A 3 8.29 8.12 -1.40
C ASP A 3 9.53 7.39 -0.88
N PHE A 4 10.58 8.12 -0.48
CA PHE A 4 11.79 7.52 0.10
C PHE A 4 11.53 6.87 1.46
N PHE A 5 10.66 7.47 2.28
CA PHE A 5 10.23 6.86 3.54
C PHE A 5 9.60 5.49 3.28
N LEU A 6 8.69 5.41 2.28
CA LEU A 6 8.04 4.16 1.88
C LEU A 6 9.03 3.13 1.33
N ALA A 7 9.88 3.55 0.39
CA ALA A 7 10.79 2.67 -0.33
C ALA A 7 11.94 2.12 0.53
N THR A 8 12.37 2.86 1.55
CA THR A 8 13.48 2.45 2.43
C THR A 8 13.04 1.85 3.76
N ASN A 9 11.75 1.50 3.89
CA ASN A 9 11.16 0.92 5.10
C ASN A 9 11.56 1.68 6.38
N ARG A 10 11.50 3.01 6.35
CA ARG A 10 11.84 3.83 7.52
C ARG A 10 10.78 3.70 8.60
N SER A 11 11.23 3.87 9.83
CA SER A 11 10.41 4.00 11.03
C SER A 11 10.48 5.41 11.60
N ILE A 12 9.59 5.70 12.55
CA ILE A 12 9.65 6.88 13.41
C ILE A 12 9.68 6.43 14.87
N LYS A 13 10.03 7.35 15.78
CA LYS A 13 9.93 7.11 17.22
C LYS A 13 8.89 8.02 17.87
N VAL A 14 8.11 7.46 18.79
CA VAL A 14 7.14 8.19 19.62
C VAL A 14 7.35 7.72 21.05
N ASN A 15 7.75 8.61 21.96
CA ASN A 15 8.06 8.25 23.35
C ASN A 15 9.01 7.04 23.45
N ASP A 16 10.10 7.07 22.66
CA ASP A 16 11.10 6.01 22.50
C ASP A 16 10.62 4.68 21.90
N ILE A 17 9.33 4.53 21.62
CA ILE A 17 8.73 3.37 20.94
C ILE A 17 8.91 3.51 19.43
N GLU A 18 9.42 2.48 18.78
CA GLU A 18 9.55 2.44 17.32
C GLU A 18 8.20 2.19 16.66
N VAL A 19 7.88 2.95 15.62
CA VAL A 19 6.71 2.73 14.75
C VAL A 19 7.19 2.49 13.33
N ARG A 20 6.97 1.27 12.84
CA ARG A 20 7.37 0.77 11.52
C ARG A 20 6.22 0.79 10.52
N GLN A 21 6.58 0.64 9.26
CA GLN A 21 5.63 0.39 8.19
C GLN A 21 5.33 -1.11 8.10
N ILE A 22 4.10 -1.46 7.73
CA ILE A 22 3.74 -2.84 7.44
C ILE A 22 4.47 -3.32 6.18
N GLN A 23 5.14 -4.46 6.28
CA GLN A 23 5.77 -5.16 5.16
C GLN A 23 4.82 -6.20 4.57
N MET A 24 4.99 -6.52 3.28
CA MET A 24 4.12 -7.48 2.60
C MET A 24 4.19 -8.89 3.20
N LYS A 25 5.32 -9.27 3.78
CA LYS A 25 5.50 -10.58 4.43
C LYS A 25 4.60 -10.82 5.65
N ASP A 26 4.21 -9.76 6.34
CA ASP A 26 3.38 -9.82 7.56
C ASP A 26 1.94 -9.34 7.29
N PHE A 27 1.60 -9.12 6.02
CA PHE A 27 0.38 -8.42 5.62
C PHE A 27 -0.89 -9.19 6.00
N ASP A 28 -0.89 -10.51 5.88
CA ASP A 28 -2.05 -11.36 6.20
C ASP A 28 -2.41 -11.30 7.69
N THR A 29 -1.40 -11.43 8.55
CA THR A 29 -1.50 -11.37 10.01
C THR A 29 -1.98 -9.99 10.45
N TRP A 30 -1.41 -8.96 9.85
CA TRP A 30 -1.76 -7.58 10.17
C TRP A 30 -3.17 -7.20 9.71
N THR A 31 -3.56 -7.54 8.47
CA THR A 31 -4.86 -7.19 7.89
C THR A 31 -6.02 -7.80 8.65
N MET A 32 -5.86 -9.00 9.24
CA MET A 32 -6.89 -9.65 10.06
C MET A 32 -7.41 -8.73 11.18
N HIS A 33 -6.55 -7.87 11.73
CA HIS A 33 -6.90 -6.94 12.79
C HIS A 33 -7.15 -5.52 12.26
N ALA A 34 -6.29 -5.03 11.37
CA ALA A 34 -6.32 -3.66 10.88
C ALA A 34 -7.56 -3.32 10.05
N GLU A 35 -8.20 -4.32 9.43
CA GLU A 35 -9.41 -4.10 8.63
C GLU A 35 -10.60 -3.64 9.48
N VAL A 36 -10.69 -4.10 10.73
CA VAL A 36 -11.72 -3.64 11.67
C VAL A 36 -11.54 -2.15 11.98
N LEU A 37 -10.29 -1.73 12.24
CA LEU A 37 -9.95 -0.34 12.50
C LEU A 37 -10.27 0.54 11.29
N LYS A 38 -9.82 0.12 10.11
CA LYS A 38 -10.02 0.85 8.85
C LYS A 38 -11.50 1.06 8.56
N ASN A 39 -12.34 0.05 8.79
CA ASN A 39 -13.78 0.17 8.58
C ASN A 39 -14.46 1.07 9.62
N PHE A 40 -13.99 1.05 10.87
CA PHE A 40 -14.53 1.91 11.92
C PHE A 40 -14.21 3.40 11.67
N ILE A 41 -12.95 3.74 11.36
CA ILE A 41 -12.51 5.13 11.14
C ILE A 41 -12.84 5.66 9.73
N LYS A 42 -13.49 4.83 8.91
CA LYS A 42 -13.85 5.17 7.53
C LYS A 42 -14.67 6.45 7.48
N ASP A 43 -14.23 7.39 6.63
CA ASP A 43 -14.86 8.70 6.46
C ASP A 43 -14.93 9.58 7.75
N GLN A 44 -14.19 9.24 8.81
CA GLN A 44 -14.13 10.00 10.06
C GLN A 44 -12.82 10.80 10.20
N SER A 45 -12.88 11.93 10.91
CA SER A 45 -11.67 12.62 11.35
C SER A 45 -10.98 11.76 12.42
N HIS A 46 -9.65 11.58 12.36
CA HIS A 46 -8.88 10.85 13.37
C HIS A 46 -8.72 11.67 14.67
N SER A 47 -9.81 12.21 15.20
CA SER A 47 -9.83 12.99 16.45
C SER A 47 -9.77 12.06 17.67
N ASP A 48 -9.42 12.63 18.83
CA ASP A 48 -9.26 11.83 20.06
C ASP A 48 -10.55 11.17 20.51
N GLU A 49 -11.71 11.78 20.26
CA GLU A 49 -13.01 11.21 20.58
C GLU A 49 -13.27 9.94 19.75
N ILE A 50 -12.91 9.96 18.47
CA ILE A 50 -13.06 8.83 17.56
C ILE A 50 -12.11 7.70 17.97
N LEU A 51 -10.87 8.03 18.34
CA LEU A 51 -9.89 7.03 18.81
C LEU A 51 -10.32 6.40 20.15
N THR A 52 -10.88 7.18 21.07
CA THR A 52 -11.48 6.64 22.31
C THR A 52 -12.65 5.71 21.98
N GLY A 53 -13.53 6.07 21.04
CA GLY A 53 -14.63 5.24 20.60
C GLY A 53 -14.16 3.93 19.96
N LEU A 54 -13.14 4.01 19.11
CA LEU A 54 -12.50 2.87 18.46
C LEU A 54 -11.90 1.91 19.49
N PHE A 55 -11.16 2.42 20.49
CA PHE A 55 -10.58 1.60 21.56
C PHE A 55 -11.62 0.88 22.40
N LYS A 56 -12.72 1.55 22.75
CA LYS A 56 -13.84 0.93 23.48
C LYS A 56 -14.51 -0.19 22.69
N ALA A 57 -14.63 -0.05 21.37
CA ALA A 57 -15.28 -1.06 20.52
C ALA A 57 -14.35 -2.21 20.13
N HIS A 58 -13.06 -1.93 19.90
CA HIS A 58 -12.14 -2.81 19.18
C HIS A 58 -10.72 -2.83 19.78
N GLY A 59 -10.60 -2.66 21.10
CA GLY A 59 -9.29 -2.57 21.79
C GLY A 59 -8.34 -3.73 21.49
N VAL A 60 -8.84 -4.98 21.42
CA VAL A 60 -8.02 -6.16 21.08
C VAL A 60 -7.43 -6.04 19.67
N GLN A 61 -8.24 -5.64 18.69
CA GLN A 61 -7.79 -5.46 17.31
C GLN A 61 -6.79 -4.31 17.19
N ILE A 62 -6.96 -3.23 17.96
CA ILE A 62 -6.02 -2.12 17.98
C ILE A 62 -4.67 -2.57 18.52
N ILE A 63 -4.66 -3.23 19.68
CA ILE A 63 -3.44 -3.72 20.32
C ILE A 63 -2.71 -4.69 19.38
N SER A 64 -3.44 -5.64 18.79
CA SER A 64 -2.86 -6.61 17.85
C SER A 64 -2.29 -5.93 16.59
N THR A 65 -2.98 -4.91 16.07
CA THR A 65 -2.50 -4.12 14.92
C THR A 65 -1.22 -3.36 15.27
N MET A 66 -1.17 -2.75 16.45
CA MET A 66 -0.01 -1.98 16.91
C MET A 66 1.20 -2.89 17.16
N ALA A 67 1.01 -4.05 17.78
CA ALA A 67 2.08 -5.00 18.08
C ALA A 67 2.84 -5.49 16.83
N CYS A 68 2.17 -5.55 15.68
CA CYS A 68 2.81 -5.93 14.42
C CYS A 68 3.76 -4.85 13.87
N VAL A 69 3.55 -3.58 14.24
CA VAL A 69 4.25 -2.42 13.66
C VAL A 69 5.00 -1.61 14.70
N THR A 70 5.04 -2.04 15.95
CA THR A 70 5.85 -1.44 17.01
C THR A 70 6.80 -2.47 17.63
N ASP A 71 7.79 -2.01 18.37
CA ASP A 71 8.67 -2.86 19.18
C ASP A 71 8.02 -3.36 20.48
N LEU A 72 6.73 -3.06 20.70
CA LEU A 72 5.97 -3.52 21.86
C LEU A 72 5.18 -4.79 21.56
N ASN A 73 5.10 -5.68 22.55
CA ASN A 73 4.20 -6.82 22.50
C ASN A 73 2.79 -6.45 23.00
N ASN A 74 1.84 -7.39 22.91
CA ASN A 74 0.47 -7.17 23.35
C ASN A 74 0.36 -6.79 24.84
N GLU A 75 1.17 -7.39 25.72
CA GLU A 75 1.13 -7.13 27.16
C GLU A 75 1.58 -5.70 27.47
N SER A 76 2.72 -5.27 26.91
CA SER A 76 3.24 -3.90 27.05
C SER A 76 2.28 -2.86 26.48
N LEU A 77 1.54 -3.19 25.41
CA LEU A 77 0.51 -2.30 24.86
C LEU A 77 -0.74 -2.21 25.75
N VAL A 78 -1.11 -3.29 26.44
CA VAL A 78 -2.18 -3.25 27.46
C VAL A 78 -1.77 -2.38 28.64
N GLU A 79 -0.53 -2.48 29.09
CA GLU A 79 0.01 -1.62 30.15
C GLU A 79 0.04 -0.15 29.72
N LEU A 80 0.51 0.13 28.50
CA LEU A 80 0.51 1.48 27.93
C LEU A 80 -0.90 2.06 27.80
N ALA A 81 -1.92 1.23 27.57
CA ALA A 81 -3.31 1.69 27.48
C ALA A 81 -3.85 2.29 28.79
N ALA A 82 -3.17 2.07 29.92
CA ALA A 82 -3.47 2.79 31.17
C ALA A 82 -3.13 4.28 31.08
N ASP A 83 -2.13 4.66 30.27
CA ASP A 83 -1.88 6.04 29.85
C ASP A 83 -2.67 6.34 28.56
N GLU A 84 -3.89 6.84 28.73
CA GLU A 84 -4.80 7.12 27.62
C GLU A 84 -4.16 8.05 26.56
N GLN A 85 -3.40 9.07 26.98
CA GLN A 85 -2.83 10.03 26.04
C GLN A 85 -1.64 9.43 25.29
N GLY A 86 -0.72 8.78 26.00
CA GLY A 86 0.43 8.10 25.38
C GLY A 86 -0.02 7.02 24.38
N PHE A 87 -1.05 6.26 24.73
CA PHE A 87 -1.63 5.26 23.83
C PHE A 87 -2.25 5.88 22.57
N LYS A 88 -3.01 6.97 22.71
CA LYS A 88 -3.60 7.69 21.56
C LYS A 88 -2.53 8.27 20.65
N ASP A 89 -1.48 8.87 21.20
CA ASP A 89 -0.41 9.46 20.40
C ASP A 89 0.36 8.39 19.62
N LEU A 90 0.60 7.23 20.23
CA LEU A 90 1.17 6.07 19.54
C LEU A 90 0.23 5.55 18.45
N LEU A 91 -1.07 5.42 18.72
CA LEU A 91 -2.06 4.98 17.72
C LEU A 91 -2.14 5.95 16.54
N LYS A 92 -2.15 7.26 16.78
CA LYS A 92 -2.10 8.28 15.71
C LYS A 92 -0.86 8.11 14.84
N ALA A 93 0.29 7.85 15.46
CA ALA A 93 1.54 7.61 14.75
C ALA A 93 1.48 6.34 13.89
N VAL A 94 0.92 5.24 14.41
CA VAL A 94 0.70 3.99 13.66
C VAL A 94 -0.19 4.24 12.44
N LEU A 95 -1.30 4.94 12.60
CA LEU A 95 -2.21 5.30 11.50
C LEU A 95 -1.54 6.21 10.46
N LEU A 96 -0.70 7.15 10.91
CA LEU A 96 0.02 8.09 10.04
C LEU A 96 1.13 7.39 9.24
N VAL A 97 1.95 6.56 9.88
CA VAL A 97 3.03 5.80 9.21
C VAL A 97 2.43 4.85 8.17
N ASN A 98 1.31 4.20 8.51
CA ASN A 98 0.62 3.25 7.65
C ASN A 98 -0.56 3.87 6.89
N GLN A 99 -0.50 5.19 6.65
CA GLN A 99 -1.58 5.96 6.01
C GLN A 99 -2.00 5.37 4.65
N THR A 100 -1.09 4.76 3.89
CA THR A 100 -1.42 4.19 2.57
C THR A 100 -2.44 3.06 2.68
N TYR A 101 -2.50 2.36 3.82
CA TYR A 101 -3.52 1.36 4.09
C TYR A 101 -4.80 1.96 4.65
N PHE A 102 -4.69 2.83 5.67
CA PHE A 102 -5.83 3.37 6.41
C PHE A 102 -6.58 4.47 5.68
N LYS A 103 -5.93 5.16 4.72
CA LYS A 103 -6.58 6.19 3.92
C LYS A 103 -7.68 5.55 3.08
N TYR A 104 -8.92 5.94 3.36
CA TYR A 104 -10.03 5.55 2.52
C TYR A 104 -9.98 6.30 1.19
N GLU A 105 -9.95 5.56 0.08
CA GLU A 105 -10.13 6.11 -1.26
C GLU A 105 -11.56 5.82 -1.72
N LYS A 106 -12.38 6.87 -1.88
CA LYS A 106 -13.73 6.71 -2.42
C LYS A 106 -13.65 6.12 -3.83
N PRO A 107 -14.41 5.05 -4.13
CA PRO A 107 -14.44 4.51 -5.47
C PRO A 107 -14.88 5.59 -6.46
N LYS A 108 -14.11 5.76 -7.55
CA LYS A 108 -14.46 6.72 -8.60
C LYS A 108 -15.80 6.31 -9.23
N ARG A 109 -16.79 7.21 -9.20
CA ARG A 109 -18.12 7.00 -9.79
C ARG A 109 -17.97 6.53 -11.26
N GLY A 110 -18.65 5.44 -11.61
CA GLY A 110 -18.73 4.93 -12.98
C GLY A 110 -17.84 3.72 -13.30
N ILE A 111 -16.89 3.35 -12.42
CA ILE A 111 -16.13 2.11 -12.59
C ILE A 111 -16.94 0.97 -11.98
N LYS A 112 -17.67 0.20 -12.80
CA LYS A 112 -18.13 -1.13 -12.40
C LYS A 112 -16.90 -2.01 -12.28
N LYS A 113 -16.49 -2.40 -11.08
CA LYS A 113 -15.59 -3.53 -10.90
C LYS A 113 -15.90 -4.31 -9.63
N LYS A 114 -16.30 -5.56 -9.81
CA LYS A 114 -15.62 -6.64 -9.10
C LYS A 114 -14.31 -6.82 -9.85
N ASP A 115 -13.24 -6.27 -9.29
CA ASP A 115 -11.90 -6.71 -9.66
C ASP A 115 -11.69 -7.91 -8.75
N ASP A 116 -11.85 -9.13 -9.28
CA ASP A 116 -11.57 -10.36 -8.52
C ASP A 116 -10.05 -10.58 -8.38
N SER A 117 -9.23 -9.56 -8.70
CA SER A 117 -7.78 -9.59 -8.51
C SER A 117 -7.44 -9.63 -7.03
N THR A 118 -6.58 -10.59 -6.72
CA THR A 118 -6.01 -10.82 -5.41
C THR A 118 -4.64 -10.17 -5.31
N TRP A 119 -4.08 -10.13 -4.10
CA TRP A 119 -2.68 -9.73 -3.92
C TRP A 119 -1.72 -10.65 -4.70
N PHE A 120 -2.10 -11.92 -4.94
CA PHE A 120 -1.32 -12.87 -5.72
C PHE A 120 -1.20 -12.43 -7.19
N ASP A 121 -2.28 -11.94 -7.80
CA ASP A 121 -2.24 -11.40 -9.17
C ASP A 121 -1.31 -10.18 -9.27
N SER A 122 -1.31 -9.35 -8.23
CA SER A 122 -0.39 -8.21 -8.13
C SER A 122 1.07 -8.65 -8.00
N PHE A 123 1.34 -9.72 -7.25
CA PHE A 123 2.67 -10.31 -7.15
C PHE A 123 3.14 -10.88 -8.48
N GLN A 124 2.30 -11.68 -9.13
CA GLN A 124 2.60 -12.23 -10.46
C GLN A 124 2.88 -11.12 -11.47
N PHE A 125 2.11 -10.04 -11.42
CA PHE A 125 2.31 -8.90 -12.28
C PHE A 125 3.67 -8.22 -12.04
N LEU A 126 4.05 -7.94 -10.78
CA LEU A 126 5.37 -7.39 -10.48
C LEU A 126 6.52 -8.33 -10.87
N ILE A 127 6.35 -9.64 -10.69
CA ILE A 127 7.31 -10.65 -11.13
C ILE A 127 7.47 -10.62 -12.66
N SER A 128 6.38 -10.49 -13.41
CA SER A 128 6.42 -10.33 -14.87
C SER A 128 7.12 -9.06 -15.33
N MET A 129 7.24 -8.07 -14.43
CA MET A 129 7.96 -6.81 -14.64
C MET A 129 9.40 -6.85 -14.12
N GLY A 130 9.88 -8.01 -13.67
CA GLY A 130 11.28 -8.24 -13.32
C GLY A 130 11.60 -8.23 -11.82
N HIS A 131 10.61 -8.07 -10.94
CA HIS A 131 10.83 -8.17 -9.49
C HIS A 131 10.96 -9.63 -9.03
N GLN A 132 11.77 -9.87 -8.00
CA GLN A 132 11.80 -11.17 -7.32
C GLN A 132 10.72 -11.26 -6.25
N HIS A 133 10.21 -12.47 -5.99
CA HIS A 133 9.23 -12.69 -4.92
C HIS A 133 9.74 -12.22 -3.56
N SER A 134 11.00 -12.53 -3.23
CA SER A 134 11.67 -12.11 -1.98
C SER A 134 11.72 -10.59 -1.83
N GLU A 135 12.01 -9.86 -2.91
CA GLU A 135 12.01 -8.39 -2.91
C GLU A 135 10.62 -7.86 -2.58
N ILE A 136 9.58 -8.41 -3.20
CA ILE A 136 8.19 -7.99 -2.98
C ILE A 136 7.77 -8.24 -1.52
N MET A 137 8.16 -9.38 -0.95
CA MET A 137 7.87 -9.72 0.45
C MET A 137 8.48 -8.73 1.45
N GLU A 138 9.66 -8.18 1.15
CA GLU A 138 10.33 -7.16 1.98
C GLU A 138 9.84 -5.73 1.69
N MET A 139 9.05 -5.49 0.64
CA MET A 139 8.47 -4.17 0.40
C MET A 139 7.50 -3.78 1.51
N THR A 140 7.51 -2.49 1.87
CA THR A 140 6.39 -1.93 2.62
C THR A 140 5.13 -1.98 1.78
N TYR A 141 3.96 -2.13 2.41
CA TYR A 141 2.68 -2.11 1.70
C TYR A 141 2.53 -0.84 0.83
N GLY A 142 2.99 0.31 1.34
CA GLY A 142 2.96 1.55 0.59
C GLY A 142 3.84 1.53 -0.67
N ALA A 143 5.06 1.00 -0.55
CA ALA A 143 5.96 0.83 -1.70
C ALA A 143 5.37 -0.16 -2.72
N PHE A 144 4.88 -1.31 -2.25
CA PHE A 144 4.22 -2.32 -3.07
C PHE A 144 3.07 -1.72 -3.89
N GLN A 145 2.13 -0.99 -3.27
CA GLN A 145 1.02 -0.33 -3.96
C GLN A 145 1.50 0.64 -5.05
N ASN A 146 2.55 1.41 -4.75
CA ASN A 146 3.11 2.37 -5.69
C ASN A 146 3.80 1.67 -6.88
N TYR A 147 4.54 0.59 -6.64
CA TYR A 147 5.15 -0.21 -7.71
C TYR A 147 4.10 -0.87 -8.60
N VAL A 148 3.06 -1.49 -8.03
CA VAL A 148 1.96 -2.08 -8.80
C VAL A 148 1.30 -1.02 -9.69
N LYS A 149 1.08 0.19 -9.15
CA LYS A 149 0.49 1.30 -9.91
C LYS A 149 1.41 1.80 -11.04
N ALA A 150 2.70 1.93 -10.78
CA ALA A 150 3.70 2.35 -11.77
C ALA A 150 3.84 1.31 -12.89
N ALA A 151 3.97 0.04 -12.54
CA ALA A 151 4.01 -1.07 -13.48
C ALA A 151 2.75 -1.14 -14.35
N ASN A 152 1.56 -0.95 -13.75
CA ASN A 152 0.30 -0.92 -14.51
C ASN A 152 0.24 0.24 -15.50
N LYS A 153 0.76 1.42 -15.12
CA LYS A 153 0.85 2.58 -16.01
C LYS A 153 1.75 2.28 -17.21
N LEU A 154 2.93 1.73 -16.96
CA LEU A 154 3.90 1.36 -18.00
C LEU A 154 3.30 0.30 -18.96
N TYR A 155 2.71 -0.75 -18.41
CA TYR A 155 2.07 -1.82 -19.19
C TYR A 155 0.97 -1.30 -20.11
N LYS A 156 0.07 -0.47 -19.59
CA LYS A 156 -1.01 0.16 -20.39
C LYS A 156 -0.45 1.08 -21.48
N GLN A 157 0.60 1.83 -21.17
CA GLN A 157 1.26 2.68 -22.16
C GLN A 157 1.91 1.84 -23.28
N GLY A 158 2.52 0.70 -22.95
CA GLY A 158 3.05 -0.25 -23.93
C GLY A 158 1.96 -0.79 -24.86
N ILE A 159 0.82 -1.25 -24.31
CA ILE A 159 -0.33 -1.70 -25.12
C ILE A 159 -0.81 -0.58 -26.05
N PHE A 160 -0.97 0.64 -25.52
CA PHE A 160 -1.43 1.77 -26.31
C PHE A 160 -0.48 2.08 -27.46
N ASN A 161 0.82 2.14 -27.19
CA ASN A 161 1.85 2.37 -28.21
C ASN A 161 1.84 1.28 -29.28
N ASN A 162 1.70 0.01 -28.89
CA ASN A 162 1.59 -1.11 -29.83
C ASN A 162 0.35 -0.99 -30.73
N ALA A 163 -0.79 -0.59 -30.16
CA ALA A 163 -2.02 -0.38 -30.93
C ALA A 163 -1.88 0.78 -31.94
N VAL A 164 -1.22 1.87 -31.54
CA VAL A 164 -0.90 2.99 -32.43
C VAL A 164 0.04 2.53 -33.54
N ALA A 165 1.11 1.81 -33.21
CA ALA A 165 2.05 1.27 -34.19
C ALA A 165 1.36 0.34 -35.20
N ALA A 166 0.49 -0.56 -34.73
CA ALA A 166 -0.30 -1.44 -35.60
C ALA A 166 -1.21 -0.65 -36.55
N ARG A 167 -1.87 0.41 -36.06
CA ARG A 167 -2.70 1.28 -36.90
C ARG A 167 -1.87 2.03 -37.95
N VAL A 168 -0.71 2.57 -37.57
CA VAL A 168 0.20 3.25 -38.50
C VAL A 168 0.70 2.27 -39.56
N ALA A 169 1.10 1.06 -39.17
CA ALA A 169 1.54 0.03 -40.11
C ALA A 169 0.44 -0.37 -41.12
N GLN A 170 -0.83 -0.31 -40.72
CA GLN A 170 -1.97 -0.55 -41.61
C GLN A 170 -2.23 0.64 -42.56
N SER A 171 -2.08 1.88 -42.10
CA SER A 171 -2.37 3.08 -42.91
C SER A 171 -1.21 3.54 -43.80
N ASP A 172 0.04 3.37 -43.34
CA ASP A 172 1.26 3.73 -44.06
C ASP A 172 2.35 2.68 -43.87
N LYS A 173 2.25 1.62 -44.67
CA LYS A 173 3.21 0.51 -44.66
C LYS A 173 4.63 0.93 -45.02
N LYS A 174 4.81 1.88 -45.95
CA LYS A 174 6.15 2.29 -46.40
C LYS A 174 6.86 3.13 -45.33
N GLY A 175 6.17 4.11 -44.76
CA GLY A 175 6.72 4.92 -43.67
C GLY A 175 7.06 4.08 -42.45
N PHE A 176 6.21 3.12 -42.08
CA PHE A 176 6.46 2.22 -40.96
C PHE A 176 7.70 1.32 -41.17
N GLU A 177 7.88 0.75 -42.37
CA GLU A 177 9.06 -0.08 -42.68
C GLU A 177 10.36 0.73 -42.70
N SER A 178 10.33 1.98 -43.16
CA SER A 178 11.50 2.88 -43.06
C SER A 178 11.86 3.18 -41.61
N PHE A 179 10.88 3.56 -40.79
CA PHE A 179 11.08 3.79 -39.35
C PHE A 179 11.62 2.55 -38.63
N LYS A 180 11.09 1.37 -38.95
CA LYS A 180 11.57 0.11 -38.37
C LYS A 180 13.03 -0.17 -38.72
N LYS A 181 13.48 0.15 -39.94
CA LYS A 181 14.88 -0.01 -40.33
C LYS A 181 15.80 0.92 -39.54
N GLU A 182 15.38 2.16 -39.32
CA GLU A 182 16.13 3.14 -38.51
C GLU A 182 16.30 2.68 -37.06
N MET A 183 15.28 2.04 -36.47
CA MET A 183 15.35 1.52 -35.09
C MET A 183 16.28 0.31 -34.89
N VAL A 184 16.58 -0.44 -35.96
CA VAL A 184 17.40 -1.67 -35.90
C VAL A 184 18.84 -1.40 -36.37
N SER A 185 19.11 -0.21 -36.88
CA SER A 185 20.43 0.16 -37.44
C SER A 185 21.43 0.75 -36.43
N ASP A 186 21.14 0.68 -35.13
CA ASP A 186 22.10 0.94 -34.04
C ASP A 186 22.56 -0.39 -33.39
#